data_AF-A0AAW8DSV3-F1
#
_entry.id   AF-A0AAW8DSV3-F1
#
_cell.length_a   1.000
_cell.length_b   1.000
_cell.length_c   1.000
_cell.angle_alpha   90.00
_cell.angle_beta   90.00
_cell.angle_gamma   90.00
#
_symmetry.space_group_name_H-M   'P 1'
#
loop_
_entity.id
_entity.type
_entity.pdbx_description
1 polymer ?
#
loop_
_entity_poly.entity_id
_entity_poly.type
_entity_poly.pdbx_seq_one_letter_code
_entity_poly.pdbx_strand_id
1 'polypeptide(L)'
;MTFDDLSRRTGIEIPPLLQQLLASGPPDLVGFPDFEWLDAEQAANDLDEWLDAKWQDGRRFLPFAQSGAGDAYCLVPLDGGAVGVAFVWHDDEESSVGHGSFADFVCAKFLEAFVDLSYLSDWDLSEPEMAERIAADVVTVTAFMDDTETAAYLQALSRQPLVSRPFKTGPRARPEQVPSLMPQAEFDEDLKRFTLQDSAPFPVKARWDIEG
;
A
#
# COMPACT_ATOMS: atom_id res chain seq x y z
N MET A 1 4.69 -3.16 -23.43
CA MET A 1 4.32 -3.96 -22.26
C MET A 1 3.30 -3.15 -21.49
N THR A 2 2.20 -3.74 -21.07
CA THR A 2 1.18 -3.10 -20.21
C THR A 2 0.92 -3.95 -18.97
N PHE A 3 0.25 -3.39 -17.97
CA PHE A 3 -0.19 -4.18 -16.82
C PHE A 3 -1.17 -5.31 -17.22
N ASP A 4 -1.98 -5.13 -18.28
CA ASP A 4 -2.82 -6.21 -18.83
C ASP A 4 -1.98 -7.36 -19.44
N ASP A 5 -0.81 -7.06 -20.01
CA ASP A 5 0.14 -8.09 -20.47
C ASP A 5 0.69 -8.86 -19.26
N LEU A 6 1.06 -8.15 -18.19
CA LEU A 6 1.59 -8.73 -16.96
C LEU A 6 0.54 -9.56 -16.19
N SER A 7 -0.71 -9.09 -16.16
CA SER A 7 -1.84 -9.82 -15.59
C SER A 7 -2.03 -11.17 -16.29
N ARG A 8 -1.97 -11.18 -17.64
CA ARG A 8 -2.05 -12.43 -18.42
C ARG A 8 -0.84 -13.33 -18.19
N ARG A 9 0.36 -12.76 -18.07
CA ARG A 9 1.61 -13.48 -17.80
C ARG A 9 1.57 -14.18 -16.43
N THR A 10 1.15 -13.47 -15.40
CA THR A 10 1.13 -13.95 -14.01
C THR A 10 -0.13 -14.74 -13.69
N GLY A 11 -1.20 -14.56 -14.48
CA GLY A 11 -2.53 -15.10 -14.18
C GLY A 11 -3.13 -14.52 -12.90
N ILE A 12 -2.81 -13.27 -12.59
CA ILE A 12 -3.35 -12.48 -11.46
C ILE A 12 -4.21 -11.37 -12.06
N GLU A 13 -5.49 -11.33 -11.69
CA GLU A 13 -6.41 -10.29 -12.12
C GLU A 13 -6.07 -8.97 -11.40
N ILE A 14 -6.09 -7.86 -12.15
CA ILE A 14 -5.88 -6.53 -11.58
C ILE A 14 -7.19 -6.05 -10.97
N PRO A 15 -7.25 -5.71 -9.67
CA PRO A 15 -8.45 -5.18 -9.05
C PRO A 15 -8.96 -3.92 -9.77
N PRO A 16 -10.28 -3.74 -9.95
CA PRO A 16 -10.84 -2.60 -10.68
C PRO A 16 -10.32 -1.24 -10.21
N LEU A 17 -10.21 -1.04 -8.89
CA LEU A 17 -9.65 0.19 -8.30
C LEU A 17 -8.24 0.47 -8.81
N LEU A 18 -7.33 -0.51 -8.75
CA LEU A 18 -5.96 -0.35 -9.24
C LEU A 18 -5.95 -0.13 -10.76
N GLN A 19 -6.78 -0.86 -11.51
CA GLN A 19 -6.87 -0.70 -12.96
C GLN A 19 -7.26 0.74 -13.35
N GLN A 20 -8.24 1.33 -12.65
CA GLN A 20 -8.65 2.72 -12.89
C GLN A 20 -7.53 3.71 -12.56
N LEU A 21 -6.84 3.54 -11.43
CA LEU A 21 -5.71 4.40 -11.04
C LEU A 21 -4.57 4.35 -12.06
N LEU A 22 -4.20 3.15 -12.52
CA LEU A 22 -3.17 2.97 -13.55
C LEU A 22 -3.60 3.62 -14.88
N ALA A 23 -4.88 3.51 -15.25
CA ALA A 23 -5.41 4.08 -16.49
C ALA A 23 -5.58 5.61 -16.45
N SER A 24 -5.87 6.19 -15.28
CA SER A 24 -6.06 7.64 -15.12
C SER A 24 -4.76 8.42 -14.98
N GLY A 25 -3.63 7.74 -14.82
CA GLY A 25 -2.42 8.30 -14.25
C GLY A 25 -2.49 8.17 -12.72
N PRO A 26 -1.61 7.37 -12.09
CA PRO A 26 -1.66 7.17 -10.65
C PRO A 26 -1.43 8.49 -9.91
N PRO A 27 -2.17 8.76 -8.82
CA PRO A 27 -1.96 9.95 -8.00
C PRO A 27 -0.63 9.87 -7.24
N ASP A 28 -0.10 11.02 -6.83
CA ASP A 28 1.17 11.11 -6.10
C ASP A 28 1.12 10.39 -4.74
N LEU A 29 -0.07 10.29 -4.11
CA LEU A 29 -0.27 9.67 -2.80
C LEU A 29 0.69 10.23 -1.75
N VAL A 30 0.65 11.54 -1.52
CA VAL A 30 1.64 12.27 -0.71
C VAL A 30 1.73 11.76 0.73
N GLY A 31 0.66 11.15 1.24
CA GLY A 31 0.60 10.56 2.57
C GLY A 31 1.22 9.17 2.69
N PHE A 32 1.70 8.57 1.59
CA PHE A 32 2.24 7.21 1.59
C PHE A 32 3.77 7.32 1.57
N PRO A 33 4.45 7.33 2.74
CA PRO A 33 5.90 7.45 2.80
C PRO A 33 6.56 6.27 2.09
N ASP A 34 7.65 6.55 1.38
CA ASP A 34 8.42 5.57 0.62
C ASP A 34 7.54 4.65 -0.25
N PHE A 35 6.57 5.22 -0.97
CA PHE A 35 5.74 4.49 -1.92
C PHE A 35 5.92 5.06 -3.33
N GLU A 36 6.33 4.22 -4.26
CA GLU A 36 6.58 4.61 -5.64
C GLU A 36 5.81 3.70 -6.59
N TRP A 37 4.97 4.27 -7.45
CA TRP A 37 4.30 3.50 -8.51
C TRP A 37 5.32 2.94 -9.50
N LEU A 38 5.14 1.67 -9.86
CA LEU A 38 5.89 1.07 -10.96
C LEU A 38 5.13 1.28 -12.26
N ASP A 39 5.87 1.57 -13.33
CA ASP A 39 5.35 1.34 -14.67
C ASP A 39 5.41 -0.16 -15.03
N ALA A 40 4.77 -0.52 -16.14
CA ALA A 40 4.70 -1.92 -16.58
C ALA A 40 6.05 -2.50 -17.02
N GLU A 41 7.04 -1.67 -17.36
CA GLU A 41 8.39 -2.13 -17.71
C GLU A 41 9.19 -2.44 -16.44
N GLN A 42 9.13 -1.56 -15.44
CA GLN A 42 9.74 -1.79 -14.12
C GLN A 42 9.14 -3.04 -13.46
N ALA A 43 7.80 -3.16 -13.44
CA ALA A 43 7.13 -4.34 -12.92
C ALA A 43 7.50 -5.63 -13.68
N ALA A 44 7.74 -5.54 -15.01
CA ALA A 44 8.23 -6.68 -15.78
C ALA A 44 9.66 -7.08 -15.39
N ASN A 45 10.52 -6.10 -15.14
CA ASN A 45 11.90 -6.34 -14.71
C ASN A 45 11.93 -7.03 -13.35
N ASP A 46 11.14 -6.59 -12.38
CA ASP A 46 11.06 -7.26 -11.06
C ASP A 46 10.63 -8.72 -11.19
N LEU A 47 9.66 -9.00 -12.06
CA LEU A 47 9.22 -10.36 -12.38
C LEU A 47 10.32 -11.21 -13.01
N ASP A 48 11.16 -10.62 -13.86
CA ASP A 48 12.23 -11.35 -14.54
C ASP A 48 13.44 -11.58 -13.63
N GLU A 49 13.74 -10.62 -12.75
CA GLU A 49 14.96 -10.63 -11.93
C GLU A 49 14.81 -11.46 -10.66
N TRP A 50 13.70 -11.35 -9.94
CA TRP A 50 13.59 -12.00 -8.62
C TRP A 50 12.19 -12.47 -8.25
N LEU A 51 11.11 -11.92 -8.80
CA LEU A 51 9.73 -12.32 -8.48
C LEU A 51 9.17 -13.44 -9.37
N ASP A 52 9.99 -14.09 -10.20
CA ASP A 52 9.53 -15.17 -11.07
C ASP A 52 9.07 -16.39 -10.24
N ALA A 53 7.85 -16.85 -10.50
CA ALA A 53 7.24 -18.00 -9.83
C ALA A 53 8.08 -19.29 -9.93
N LYS A 54 8.92 -19.45 -10.97
CA LYS A 54 9.83 -20.59 -11.08
C LYS A 54 10.84 -20.67 -9.94
N TRP A 55 11.19 -19.51 -9.36
CA TRP A 55 12.13 -19.39 -8.25
C TRP A 55 11.43 -19.30 -6.90
N GLN A 56 10.21 -18.76 -6.88
CA GLN A 56 9.42 -18.51 -5.66
C GLN A 56 8.50 -19.68 -5.26
N ASP A 57 8.95 -20.92 -5.47
CA ASP A 57 8.21 -22.15 -5.14
C ASP A 57 6.76 -22.17 -5.71
N GLY A 58 6.60 -21.60 -6.91
CA GLY A 58 5.32 -21.51 -7.60
C GLY A 58 4.44 -20.34 -7.15
N ARG A 59 4.84 -19.56 -6.15
CA ARG A 59 4.13 -18.34 -5.74
C ARG A 59 4.21 -17.31 -6.86
N ARG A 60 3.08 -16.67 -7.14
CA ARG A 60 2.94 -15.70 -8.22
C ARG A 60 2.75 -14.32 -7.62
N PHE A 61 3.42 -13.35 -8.21
CA PHE A 61 3.36 -11.94 -7.84
C PHE A 61 3.00 -11.13 -9.08
N LEU A 62 2.35 -9.99 -8.86
CA LEU A 62 2.26 -8.92 -9.85
C LEU A 62 2.63 -7.60 -9.14
N PRO A 63 3.89 -7.13 -9.25
CA PRO A 63 4.32 -5.89 -8.61
C PRO A 63 3.60 -4.70 -9.25
N PHE A 64 3.20 -3.73 -8.43
CA PHE A 64 2.52 -2.50 -8.87
C PHE A 64 3.14 -1.22 -8.29
N ALA A 65 3.91 -1.35 -7.21
CA ALA A 65 4.64 -0.28 -6.57
C ALA A 65 5.87 -0.85 -5.85
N GLN A 66 6.77 0.01 -5.43
CA GLN A 66 7.94 -0.35 -4.63
C GLN A 66 8.15 0.63 -3.48
N SER A 67 8.98 0.24 -2.52
CA SER A 67 9.54 1.16 -1.53
C SER A 67 10.76 1.91 -2.09
N GLY A 68 11.18 2.98 -1.42
CA GLY A 68 12.44 3.65 -1.74
C GLY A 68 13.69 2.77 -1.56
N ALA A 69 13.56 1.64 -0.85
CA ALA A 69 14.61 0.62 -0.71
C ALA A 69 14.55 -0.46 -1.82
N GLY A 70 13.50 -0.46 -2.64
CA GLY A 70 13.29 -1.42 -3.73
C GLY A 70 12.28 -2.53 -3.41
N ASP A 71 11.86 -2.70 -2.15
CA ASP A 71 10.93 -3.76 -1.76
C ASP A 71 9.59 -3.63 -2.52
N ALA A 72 9.03 -4.74 -2.99
CA ALA A 72 7.91 -4.69 -3.91
C ALA A 72 6.54 -4.79 -3.22
N TYR A 73 5.64 -3.88 -3.52
CA TYR A 73 4.21 -4.06 -3.29
C TYR A 73 3.62 -4.88 -4.44
N CYS A 74 3.12 -6.08 -4.11
CA CYS A 74 2.66 -7.05 -5.09
C CYS A 74 1.19 -7.43 -4.87
N LEU A 75 0.45 -7.56 -5.96
CA LEU A 75 -0.76 -8.38 -5.96
C LEU A 75 -0.38 -9.85 -5.86
N VAL A 76 -1.15 -10.61 -5.09
CA VAL A 76 -0.95 -12.05 -4.90
C VAL A 76 -2.28 -12.79 -4.92
N PRO A 77 -2.36 -13.99 -5.53
CA PRO A 77 -3.57 -14.79 -5.49
C PRO A 77 -3.80 -15.32 -4.06
N LEU A 78 -5.05 -15.24 -3.61
CA LEU A 78 -5.54 -15.84 -2.38
C LEU A 78 -6.39 -17.08 -2.68
N ASP A 79 -6.66 -17.88 -1.65
CA ASP A 79 -7.60 -18.98 -1.74
C ASP A 79 -8.98 -18.50 -2.18
N GLY A 80 -9.67 -19.31 -2.98
CA GLY A 80 -11.00 -18.96 -3.52
C GLY A 80 -10.97 -17.98 -4.70
N GLY A 81 -9.78 -17.61 -5.20
CA GLY A 81 -9.63 -16.78 -6.40
C GLY A 81 -9.64 -15.27 -6.14
N ALA A 82 -9.65 -14.85 -4.89
CA ALA A 82 -9.44 -13.45 -4.52
C ALA A 82 -7.98 -13.02 -4.77
N VAL A 83 -7.73 -11.71 -4.76
CA VAL A 83 -6.40 -11.11 -4.94
C VAL A 83 -6.11 -10.19 -3.77
N GLY A 84 -5.07 -10.51 -3.02
CA GLY A 84 -4.57 -9.71 -1.89
C GLY A 84 -3.36 -8.87 -2.25
N VAL A 85 -2.84 -8.14 -1.26
CA VAL A 85 -1.61 -7.34 -1.39
C VAL A 85 -0.57 -7.82 -0.38
N ALA A 86 0.62 -8.12 -0.88
CA ALA A 86 1.80 -8.41 -0.08
C ALA A 86 2.84 -7.29 -0.23
N PHE A 87 3.53 -6.98 0.85
CA PHE A 87 4.80 -6.25 0.79
C PHE A 87 5.92 -7.28 0.83
N VAL A 88 6.68 -7.34 -0.25
CA VAL A 88 7.66 -8.39 -0.53
C VAL A 88 9.05 -7.82 -0.35
N TRP A 89 9.74 -8.30 0.69
CA TRP A 89 11.06 -7.81 1.06
C TRP A 89 12.14 -8.38 0.14
N HIS A 90 13.11 -7.54 -0.22
CA HIS A 90 14.30 -7.99 -0.96
C HIS A 90 15.27 -8.79 -0.08
N ASP A 91 15.44 -8.35 1.16
CA ASP A 91 16.55 -8.75 2.03
C ASP A 91 16.10 -9.47 3.32
N ASP A 92 14.78 -9.60 3.54
CA ASP A 92 14.24 -10.32 4.71
C ASP A 92 13.91 -11.78 4.36
N GLU A 93 14.01 -12.65 5.35
CA GLU A 93 13.80 -14.09 5.18
C GLU A 93 12.35 -14.42 4.82
N GLU A 94 11.39 -13.65 5.33
CA GLU A 94 9.97 -13.91 5.15
C GLU A 94 9.17 -12.65 4.83
N SER A 95 8.21 -12.80 3.92
CA SER A 95 7.17 -11.82 3.61
C SER A 95 5.79 -12.38 3.99
N SER A 96 4.78 -11.53 4.03
CA SER A 96 3.40 -11.96 4.28
C SER A 96 2.41 -11.15 3.45
N VAL A 97 1.22 -11.72 3.25
CA VAL A 97 0.12 -10.97 2.63
C VAL A 97 -0.53 -10.13 3.70
N GLY A 98 -0.41 -8.80 3.61
CA GLY A 98 -0.90 -7.88 4.62
C GLY A 98 -2.38 -7.52 4.47
N HIS A 99 -2.92 -7.58 3.25
CA HIS A 99 -4.28 -7.12 2.96
C HIS A 99 -5.04 -8.08 2.04
N GLY A 100 -6.32 -8.27 2.34
CA GLY A 100 -7.20 -9.20 1.61
C GLY A 100 -7.64 -8.69 0.23
N SER A 101 -7.50 -7.38 -0.01
CA SER A 101 -7.77 -6.73 -1.29
C SER A 101 -6.91 -5.48 -1.47
N PHE A 102 -6.86 -4.97 -2.71
CA PHE A 102 -6.22 -3.68 -2.98
C PHE A 102 -6.94 -2.50 -2.33
N ALA A 103 -8.27 -2.57 -2.21
CA ALA A 103 -9.03 -1.54 -1.49
C ALA A 103 -8.64 -1.50 0.00
N ASP A 104 -8.49 -2.65 0.66
CA ASP A 104 -8.05 -2.72 2.04
C ASP A 104 -6.64 -2.15 2.23
N PHE A 105 -5.71 -2.47 1.32
CA PHE A 105 -4.36 -1.90 1.31
C PHE A 105 -4.39 -0.37 1.26
N VAL A 106 -5.15 0.20 0.32
CA VAL A 106 -5.24 1.66 0.17
C VAL A 106 -5.89 2.30 1.40
N CYS A 107 -6.91 1.66 1.99
CA CYS A 107 -7.53 2.15 3.21
C CYS A 107 -6.55 2.15 4.38
N ALA A 108 -5.83 1.05 4.59
CA ALA A 108 -4.82 0.94 5.63
C ALA A 108 -3.74 2.03 5.47
N LYS A 109 -3.26 2.26 4.25
CA LYS A 109 -2.26 3.31 3.97
C LYS A 109 -2.78 4.73 4.22
N PHE A 110 -4.04 5.02 3.89
CA PHE A 110 -4.63 6.31 4.27
C PHE A 110 -4.81 6.44 5.78
N LEU A 111 -5.20 5.38 6.49
CA LEU A 111 -5.28 5.40 7.95
C LEU A 111 -3.91 5.64 8.59
N GLU A 112 -2.84 5.02 8.07
CA GLU A 112 -1.45 5.26 8.47
C GLU A 112 -1.09 6.75 8.28
N ALA A 113 -1.45 7.33 7.14
CA ALA A 113 -1.25 8.76 6.89
C ALA A 113 -2.07 9.62 7.87
N PHE A 114 -3.33 9.30 8.12
CA PHE A 114 -4.22 10.11 8.95
C PHE A 114 -3.84 10.14 10.43
N VAL A 115 -3.18 9.10 10.94
CA VAL A 115 -2.75 9.05 12.34
C VAL A 115 -1.43 9.80 12.57
N ASP A 116 -0.57 9.90 11.54
CA ASP A 116 0.71 10.60 11.63
C ASP A 116 1.11 11.21 10.27
N LEU A 117 0.93 12.53 10.12
CA LEU A 117 1.34 13.30 8.96
C LEU A 117 2.72 13.97 9.13
N SER A 118 3.50 13.58 10.14
CA SER A 118 4.81 14.19 10.40
C SER A 118 5.77 14.09 9.21
N TYR A 119 5.65 13.05 8.38
CA TYR A 119 6.44 12.88 7.16
C TYR A 119 6.30 14.05 6.17
N LEU A 120 5.12 14.68 6.09
CA LEU A 120 4.90 15.84 5.23
C LEU A 120 5.48 17.13 5.78
N SER A 121 5.92 17.14 7.04
CA SER A 121 6.50 18.34 7.67
C SER A 121 7.84 18.72 7.05
N ASP A 122 8.54 17.76 6.44
CA ASP A 122 9.82 17.99 5.75
C ASP A 122 9.64 18.68 4.39
N TRP A 123 8.41 18.82 3.91
CA TRP A 123 8.10 19.33 2.56
C TRP A 123 7.85 20.84 2.51
N ASP A 124 8.16 21.58 3.59
CA ASP A 124 7.91 23.03 3.74
C ASP A 124 6.45 23.41 3.47
N LEU A 125 5.51 22.56 3.88
CA LEU A 125 4.07 22.75 3.75
C LEU A 125 3.47 23.29 5.05
N SER A 126 2.52 24.21 4.92
CA SER A 126 1.65 24.59 6.04
C SER A 126 0.64 23.48 6.35
N GLU A 127 0.11 23.46 7.59
CA GLU A 127 -0.93 22.53 8.01
C GLU A 127 -2.15 22.47 7.06
N PRO A 128 -2.71 23.61 6.59
CA PRO A 128 -3.78 23.59 5.59
C PRO A 128 -3.37 22.95 4.25
N GLU A 129 -2.14 23.18 3.78
CA GLU A 129 -1.65 22.60 2.53
C GLU A 129 -1.45 21.08 2.64
N MET A 130 -0.96 20.60 3.79
CA MET A 130 -0.89 19.15 4.07
C MET A 130 -2.28 18.52 4.03
N ALA A 131 -3.26 19.12 4.71
CA ALA A 131 -4.64 18.63 4.73
C ALA A 131 -5.29 18.65 3.33
N GLU A 132 -5.06 19.71 2.54
CA GLU A 132 -5.58 19.83 1.18
C GLU A 132 -5.03 18.73 0.26
N ARG A 133 -3.72 18.46 0.28
CA ARG A 133 -3.11 17.43 -0.55
C ARG A 133 -3.61 16.03 -0.21
N ILE A 134 -3.65 15.70 1.09
CA ILE A 134 -4.19 14.42 1.56
C ILE A 134 -5.66 14.26 1.16
N ALA A 135 -6.47 15.31 1.31
CA ALA A 135 -7.86 15.28 0.89
C ALA A 135 -8.01 15.10 -0.63
N ALA A 136 -7.12 15.69 -1.44
CA ALA A 136 -7.12 15.52 -2.90
C ALA A 136 -6.81 14.08 -3.32
N ASP A 137 -5.83 13.44 -2.67
CA ASP A 137 -5.51 12.02 -2.92
C ASP A 137 -6.70 11.12 -2.55
N VAL A 138 -7.32 11.36 -1.39
CA VAL A 138 -8.51 10.62 -0.95
C VAL A 138 -9.66 10.79 -1.93
N VAL A 139 -9.94 12.00 -2.40
CA VAL A 139 -10.98 12.25 -3.41
C VAL A 139 -10.69 11.49 -4.70
N THR A 140 -9.44 11.52 -5.16
CA THR A 140 -9.02 10.86 -6.39
C THR A 140 -9.20 9.34 -6.30
N VAL A 141 -8.70 8.73 -5.24
CA VAL A 141 -8.82 7.27 -5.04
C VAL A 141 -10.27 6.85 -4.83
N THR A 142 -10.99 7.53 -3.93
CA THR A 142 -12.36 7.12 -3.55
C THR A 142 -13.36 7.26 -4.69
N ALA A 143 -13.06 8.05 -5.73
CA ALA A 143 -13.86 8.14 -6.95
C ALA A 143 -13.94 6.83 -7.73
N PHE A 144 -12.99 5.92 -7.53
CA PHE A 144 -12.92 4.61 -8.22
C PHE A 144 -13.20 3.42 -7.29
N MET A 145 -13.59 3.66 -6.04
CA MET A 145 -13.91 2.59 -5.08
C MET A 145 -15.36 2.13 -5.25
N ASP A 146 -15.55 0.82 -5.46
CA ASP A 146 -16.90 0.22 -5.51
C ASP A 146 -17.56 0.15 -4.13
N ASP A 147 -16.76 -0.03 -3.07
CA ASP A 147 -17.25 0.02 -1.69
C ASP A 147 -17.52 1.48 -1.26
N THR A 148 -18.76 1.89 -1.47
CA THR A 148 -19.22 3.26 -1.15
C THR A 148 -19.18 3.59 0.34
N GLU A 149 -19.28 2.60 1.24
CA GLU A 149 -19.23 2.84 2.69
C GLU A 149 -17.80 3.18 3.09
N THR A 150 -16.84 2.37 2.65
CA THR A 150 -15.42 2.61 2.88
C THR A 150 -14.93 3.90 2.20
N ALA A 151 -15.39 4.17 0.98
CA ALA A 151 -15.11 5.43 0.29
C ALA A 151 -15.61 6.65 1.07
N ALA A 152 -16.86 6.61 1.56
CA ALA A 152 -17.43 7.67 2.37
C ALA A 152 -16.69 7.82 3.72
N TYR A 153 -16.24 6.71 4.30
CA TYR A 153 -15.45 6.70 5.53
C TYR A 153 -14.13 7.46 5.38
N LEU A 154 -13.33 7.13 4.35
CA LEU A 154 -12.07 7.83 4.06
C LEU A 154 -12.29 9.32 3.78
N GLN A 155 -13.33 9.67 3.01
CA GLN A 155 -13.67 11.07 2.75
C GLN A 155 -14.12 11.83 4.01
N ALA A 156 -14.73 11.16 4.98
CA ALA A 156 -15.12 11.78 6.24
C ALA A 156 -13.89 12.05 7.12
N LEU A 157 -12.94 11.10 7.18
CA LEU A 157 -11.68 11.27 7.90
C LEU A 157 -10.80 12.36 7.30
N SER A 158 -10.69 12.42 5.97
CA SER A 158 -9.85 13.43 5.29
C SER A 158 -10.33 14.87 5.47
N ARG A 159 -11.57 15.06 5.95
CA ARG A 159 -12.17 16.37 6.26
C ARG A 159 -12.11 16.73 7.75
N GLN A 160 -11.56 15.86 8.59
CA GLN A 160 -11.34 16.17 10.00
C GLN A 160 -10.32 17.31 10.14
N PRO A 161 -10.37 18.09 11.24
CA PRO A 161 -9.36 19.10 11.48
C PRO A 161 -7.99 18.45 11.75
N LEU A 162 -6.95 18.96 11.09
CA LEU A 162 -5.58 18.62 11.41
C LEU A 162 -5.22 19.19 12.78
N VAL A 163 -4.84 18.31 13.71
CA VAL A 163 -4.47 18.72 15.07
C VAL A 163 -3.28 17.91 15.58
N SER A 164 -2.50 18.53 16.47
CA SER A 164 -1.40 17.86 17.14
C SER A 164 -1.92 16.84 18.17
N ARG A 165 -1.59 15.56 18.01
CA ARG A 165 -1.98 14.47 18.91
C ARG A 165 -0.78 13.64 19.37
N PRO A 166 -0.87 13.00 20.55
CA PRO A 166 0.15 12.05 20.97
C PRO A 166 0.10 10.81 20.08
N PHE A 167 1.25 10.41 19.54
CA PHE A 167 1.44 9.20 18.76
C PHE A 167 2.64 8.41 19.29
N LYS A 168 2.51 7.09 19.34
CA LYS A 168 3.57 6.16 19.72
C LYS A 168 3.93 5.26 18.55
N THR A 169 5.15 5.38 18.03
CA THR A 169 5.71 4.50 17.00
C THR A 169 5.96 3.07 17.46
N GLY A 170 5.90 2.80 18.77
CA GLY A 170 6.06 1.46 19.32
C GLY A 170 5.73 1.34 20.80
N PRO A 171 5.64 0.11 21.34
CA PRO A 171 5.17 -0.13 22.71
C PRO A 171 6.05 0.54 23.77
N ARG A 172 7.37 0.59 23.51
CA ARG A 172 8.38 1.21 24.39
C ARG A 172 8.75 2.64 24.00
N ALA A 173 8.27 3.15 22.88
CA ALA A 173 8.53 4.52 22.45
C ALA A 173 7.84 5.52 23.39
N ARG A 174 8.42 6.70 23.54
CA ARG A 174 7.73 7.82 24.19
C ARG A 174 6.73 8.41 23.20
N PRO A 175 5.53 8.83 23.65
CA PRO A 175 4.61 9.54 22.77
C PRO A 175 5.24 10.84 22.28
N GLU A 176 5.09 11.10 20.99
CA GLU A 176 5.47 12.36 20.35
C GLU A 176 4.21 13.08 19.85
N GLN A 177 4.28 14.40 19.72
CA GLN A 177 3.18 15.20 19.25
C GLN A 177 3.27 15.34 17.74
N VAL A 178 2.35 14.71 17.01
CA VAL A 178 2.35 14.70 15.53
C VAL A 178 1.09 15.35 14.97
N PRO A 179 1.15 15.97 13.79
CA PRO A 179 -0.05 16.41 13.07
C PRO A 179 -0.86 15.19 12.64
N SER A 180 -2.17 15.19 12.93
CA SER A 180 -3.04 14.02 12.69
C SER A 180 -4.49 14.42 12.45
N LEU A 181 -5.19 13.63 11.65
CA LEU A 181 -6.62 13.74 11.36
C LEU A 181 -7.47 12.81 12.24
N MET A 182 -6.86 11.77 12.82
CA MET A 182 -7.54 10.82 13.71
C MET A 182 -6.70 10.45 14.96
N PRO A 183 -7.32 10.06 16.08
CA PRO A 183 -6.60 9.54 17.24
C PRO A 183 -5.98 8.15 17.01
N GLN A 184 -4.82 7.88 17.62
CA GLN A 184 -4.15 6.58 17.49
C GLN A 184 -5.00 5.38 17.95
N ALA A 185 -5.81 5.53 19.00
CA ALA A 185 -6.67 4.44 19.46
C ALA A 185 -7.78 4.08 18.46
N GLU A 186 -8.28 5.06 17.70
CA GLU A 186 -9.25 4.80 16.62
C GLU A 186 -8.55 4.14 15.43
N PHE A 187 -7.35 4.62 15.08
CA PHE A 187 -6.50 4.01 14.06
C PHE A 187 -6.22 2.52 14.34
N ASP A 188 -5.78 2.20 15.57
CA ASP A 188 -5.46 0.82 15.96
C ASP A 188 -6.67 -0.12 15.85
N GLU A 189 -7.88 0.37 16.12
CA GLU A 189 -9.10 -0.42 15.97
C GLU A 189 -9.53 -0.56 14.50
N ASP A 190 -9.50 0.53 13.73
CA ASP A 190 -9.91 0.50 12.33
C ASP A 190 -8.95 -0.25 11.43
N LEU A 191 -7.63 -0.17 11.69
CA LEU A 191 -6.62 -0.89 10.91
C LEU A 191 -6.90 -2.39 10.86
N LYS A 192 -7.38 -2.98 11.96
CA LYS A 192 -7.74 -4.42 12.03
C LYS A 192 -8.76 -4.83 10.97
N ARG A 193 -9.63 -3.91 10.53
CA ARG A 193 -10.65 -4.17 9.50
C ARG A 193 -10.04 -4.35 8.11
N PHE A 194 -8.88 -3.74 7.87
CA PHE A 194 -8.21 -3.69 6.58
C PHE A 194 -6.93 -4.53 6.54
N THR A 195 -6.55 -5.16 7.65
CA THR A 195 -5.44 -6.11 7.72
C THR A 195 -5.97 -7.54 7.57
N LEU A 196 -5.36 -8.30 6.66
CA LEU A 196 -5.62 -9.73 6.54
C LEU A 196 -5.07 -10.44 7.78
N GLN A 197 -5.98 -11.04 8.54
CA GLN A 197 -5.61 -11.80 9.74
C GLN A 197 -5.08 -13.19 9.35
N ASP A 198 -4.18 -13.73 10.16
CA ASP A 198 -3.66 -15.10 10.05
C ASP A 198 -2.97 -15.45 8.71
N SER A 199 -2.37 -14.45 8.05
CA SER A 199 -1.54 -14.65 6.87
C SER A 199 -0.27 -15.41 7.21
N ALA A 200 -0.11 -16.63 6.65
CA ALA A 200 1.10 -17.40 6.86
C ALA A 200 2.29 -16.72 6.17
N PRO A 201 3.44 -16.56 6.87
CA PRO A 201 4.64 -16.04 6.25
C PRO A 201 5.12 -16.98 5.13
N PHE A 202 5.79 -16.41 4.14
CA PHE A 202 6.41 -17.14 3.06
C PHE A 202 7.80 -16.59 2.76
N PRO A 203 8.77 -17.46 2.45
CA PRO A 203 10.08 -17.01 2.07
C PRO A 203 10.06 -16.42 0.66
N VAL A 204 11.00 -15.52 0.41
CA VAL A 204 11.27 -14.99 -0.93
C VAL A 204 12.73 -15.28 -1.25
N LYS A 205 12.99 -15.96 -2.36
CA LYS A 205 14.36 -16.18 -2.81
C LYS A 205 14.87 -14.89 -3.42
N ALA A 206 15.88 -14.30 -2.80
CA ALA A 206 16.46 -13.08 -3.30
C ALA A 206 17.19 -13.31 -4.63
N ARG A 207 17.40 -12.23 -5.39
CA ARG A 207 18.04 -12.26 -6.71
C ARG A 207 19.39 -13.00 -6.71
N TRP A 208 20.23 -12.76 -5.70
CA TRP A 208 21.57 -13.35 -5.63
C TRP A 208 21.56 -14.85 -5.30
N ASP A 209 20.45 -15.39 -4.79
CA ASP A 209 20.28 -16.83 -4.55
C ASP A 209 19.80 -17.58 -5.80
N ILE A 210 19.35 -16.85 -6.82
CA ILE A 210 18.80 -17.38 -8.08
C ILE A 210 19.87 -17.54 -9.16
N GLU A 211 20.90 -16.69 -9.15
CA GLU A 211 21.99 -16.67 -10.14
C GLU A 211 23.23 -17.49 -9.72
N GLY A 212 23.19 -18.15 -8.56
CA GLY A 212 24.28 -18.96 -7.97
C GLY A 212 24.38 -20.40 -8.46
#